data_AF-A0A5K0YML5-F1
#
_entry.id   AF-A0A5K0YML5-F1
#
_cell.length_a   1.000
_cell.length_b   1.000
_cell.length_c   1.000
_cell.angle_alpha   90.00
_cell.angle_beta   90.00
_cell.angle_gamma   90.00
#
_symmetry.space_group_name_H-M   'P 1'
#
loop_
_entity.id
_entity.type
_entity.pdbx_description
1 polymer ?
#
loop_
_entity_poly.entity_id
_entity_poly.type
_entity_poly.pdbx_seq_one_letter_code
_entity_poly.pdbx_strand_id
1 'polypeptide(L)'
;RGFRQVIIKSNSLLAVNKVLKDLQPCDLLFQIVKQCQELLRRNWECVLCHTYREANMCADFLASLAFQGSFGVSILSNPSDHLHRLIEEDLIGVARPCAIVS
;
A
#
# COMPACT_ATOMS: atom_id res chain seq x y z
N ARG A 1 -5.56 21.09 -5.27
CA ARG A 1 -5.02 20.99 -3.89
C ARG A 1 -4.81 19.50 -3.59
N GLY A 2 -3.77 19.13 -2.87
CA GLY A 2 -3.46 17.74 -2.52
C GLY A 2 -2.71 17.68 -1.19
N PHE A 3 -2.60 16.48 -0.62
CA PHE A 3 -1.85 16.27 0.62
C PHE A 3 -0.36 16.50 0.39
N ARG A 4 0.28 17.24 1.31
CA ARG A 4 1.73 17.48 1.29
C ARG A 4 2.48 16.80 2.42
N GLN A 5 1.77 16.18 3.33
CA GLN A 5 2.30 15.36 4.41
C GLN A 5 1.59 14.02 4.34
N VAL A 6 2.32 12.98 3.96
CA VAL A 6 1.74 11.67 3.67
C VAL A 6 2.57 10.57 4.31
N ILE A 7 1.91 9.72 5.09
CA ILE A 7 2.47 8.46 5.58
C ILE A 7 1.98 7.36 4.64
N ILE A 8 2.92 6.70 3.97
CA ILE A 8 2.67 5.60 3.05
C ILE A 8 2.98 4.31 3.79
N LYS A 9 1.95 3.49 4.01
CA LYS A 9 2.08 2.19 4.66
C LYS A 9 2.05 1.07 3.62
N SER A 10 2.94 0.10 3.74
CA SER A 10 2.93 -1.13 2.94
C SER A 10 3.13 -2.35 3.84
N ASN A 11 2.41 -3.43 3.56
CA ASN A 11 2.61 -4.73 4.22
C ASN A 11 3.72 -5.59 3.58
N SER A 12 4.42 -5.06 2.57
CA SER A 12 5.58 -5.73 1.99
C SER A 12 6.86 -5.10 2.51
N LEU A 13 7.45 -5.69 3.55
CA LEU A 13 8.75 -5.25 4.08
C LEU A 13 9.83 -5.27 2.99
N LEU A 14 9.77 -6.25 2.08
CA LEU A 14 10.66 -6.34 0.94
C LEU A 14 10.53 -5.10 0.03
N ALA A 15 9.30 -4.70 -0.32
CA ALA A 15 9.07 -3.54 -1.17
C ALA A 15 9.53 -2.23 -0.50
N VAL A 16 9.21 -2.04 0.79
CA VAL A 16 9.67 -0.87 1.57
C VAL A 16 11.19 -0.79 1.55
N ASN A 17 11.87 -1.88 1.90
CA ASN A 17 13.34 -1.93 1.90
C ASN A 17 13.93 -1.71 0.50
N LYS A 18 13.27 -2.23 -0.55
CA LYS A 18 13.72 -2.06 -1.93
C LYS A 18 13.67 -0.60 -2.38
N VAL A 19 12.58 0.09 -2.05
CA VAL A 19 12.37 1.50 -2.41
C VAL A 19 13.28 2.43 -1.62
N LEU A 20 13.53 2.14 -0.33
CA LEU A 20 14.37 2.98 0.53
C LEU A 20 15.87 2.78 0.32
N LYS A 21 16.31 1.67 -0.28
CA LYS A 21 17.71 1.42 -0.61
C LYS A 21 18.13 2.13 -1.90
N ASP A 22 19.44 2.27 -2.10
CA ASP A 22 20.01 2.80 -3.33
C ASP A 22 19.67 1.94 -4.54
N LEU A 23 19.36 2.61 -5.65
CA LEU A 23 19.03 1.98 -6.92
C LEU A 23 20.19 1.12 -7.42
N GLN A 24 19.88 -0.11 -7.81
CA GLN A 24 20.83 -1.03 -8.42
C GLN A 24 20.50 -1.16 -9.92
N PRO A 25 21.38 -0.72 -10.85
CA PRO A 25 21.08 -0.71 -12.29
C PRO A 25 20.72 -2.07 -12.90
N CYS A 26 21.17 -3.17 -12.29
CA CYS A 26 20.90 -4.54 -12.76
C CYS A 26 19.65 -5.18 -12.14
N ASP A 27 18.81 -4.41 -11.44
CA ASP A 27 17.61 -4.92 -10.79
C ASP A 27 16.46 -5.09 -11.78
N LEU A 28 15.78 -6.24 -11.74
CA LEU A 28 14.57 -6.48 -12.55
C LEU A 28 13.48 -5.44 -12.28
N LEU A 29 13.40 -4.92 -11.06
CA LEU A 29 12.41 -3.92 -10.64
C LEU A 29 12.93 -2.48 -10.76
N PHE A 30 14.10 -2.25 -11.37
CA PHE A 30 14.79 -0.95 -11.40
C PHE A 30 13.86 0.20 -11.78
N GLN A 31 13.09 0.05 -12.86
CA GLN A 31 12.23 1.12 -13.36
C GLN A 31 11.12 1.49 -12.37
N ILE A 32 10.47 0.49 -11.75
CA ILE A 32 9.40 0.71 -10.78
C ILE A 32 9.96 1.34 -9.50
N VAL A 33 11.09 0.83 -9.01
CA VAL A 33 11.76 1.35 -7.81
C VAL A 33 12.18 2.80 -8.04
N LYS A 34 12.76 3.11 -9.21
CA LYS A 34 13.15 4.48 -9.59
C LYS A 34 11.95 5.42 -9.58
N GLN A 35 10.82 5.03 -10.18
CA GLN A 35 9.60 5.82 -10.20
C GLN A 35 9.04 6.06 -8.79
N CYS A 36 9.04 5.04 -7.92
CA CYS A 36 8.65 5.20 -6.52
C CYS A 36 9.53 6.24 -5.80
N GLN A 37 10.85 6.16 -5.96
CA GLN A 37 11.76 7.10 -5.34
C GLN A 37 11.62 8.53 -5.90
N GLU A 38 11.38 8.69 -7.20
CA GLU A 38 11.08 9.98 -7.82
C GLU A 38 9.80 10.59 -7.24
N LEU A 39 8.75 9.78 -7.01
CA LEU A 39 7.53 10.22 -6.32
C LEU A 39 7.84 10.69 -4.90
N LEU A 40 8.62 9.93 -4.12
CA LEU A 40 8.99 10.29 -2.75
C LEU A 40 9.80 11.59 -2.67
N ARG A 41 10.61 11.91 -3.68
CA ARG A 41 11.46 13.11 -3.74
C ARG A 41 10.77 14.38 -4.28
N ARG A 42 9.48 14.32 -4.61
CA ARG A 42 8.73 15.52 -5.04
C ARG A 42 8.64 16.56 -3.90
N ASN A 43 8.08 17.73 -4.21
CA ASN A 43 7.91 18.82 -3.25
C ASN A 43 6.76 18.58 -2.24
N TRP A 44 6.92 17.54 -1.41
CA TRP A 44 6.04 17.10 -0.31
C TRP A 44 6.84 16.29 0.72
N GLU A 45 6.30 16.17 1.94
CA GLU A 45 6.85 15.37 3.02
C GLU A 45 6.19 13.98 3.00
N CYS A 46 6.99 12.95 2.68
CA CYS A 46 6.52 11.58 2.58
C CYS A 46 7.36 10.64 3.43
N VAL A 47 6.69 9.79 4.21
CA VAL A 47 7.32 8.71 4.97
C VAL A 47 6.78 7.37 4.47
N LEU A 48 7.64 6.55 3.88
CA LEU A 48 7.31 5.17 3.52
C LEU A 48 7.72 4.24 4.67
N CYS A 49 6.76 3.48 5.20
CA CYS A 49 7.01 2.54 6.29
C CYS A 49 6.29 1.20 6.10
N HIS A 50 6.82 0.19 6.78
CA HIS A 50 6.19 -1.12 6.87
C HIS A 50 5.04 -1.11 7.88
N THR A 51 3.97 -1.84 7.58
CA THR A 51 2.86 -2.15 8.49
C THR A 51 2.53 -3.63 8.43
N TYR A 52 1.84 -4.17 9.43
CA TYR A 52 1.34 -5.55 9.37
C TYR A 52 0.19 -5.68 8.36
N ARG A 53 -0.01 -6.89 7.81
CA ARG A 53 -1.09 -7.16 6.84
C ARG A 53 -2.46 -6.86 7.45
N GLU A 54 -2.64 -7.23 8.71
CA GLU A 54 -3.83 -7.01 9.54
C GLU A 54 -4.15 -5.53 9.74
N ALA A 55 -3.13 -4.67 9.63
CA ALA A 55 -3.24 -3.20 9.70
C ALA A 55 -3.22 -2.55 8.29
N ASN A 56 -3.34 -3.34 7.23
CA ASN A 56 -3.38 -2.90 5.83
C ASN A 56 -4.55 -3.55 5.06
N MET A 57 -5.62 -3.94 5.77
CA MET A 57 -6.71 -4.76 5.23
C MET A 57 -7.43 -4.10 4.05
N CYS A 58 -7.62 -2.78 4.07
CA CYS A 58 -8.23 -2.05 2.96
C CYS A 58 -7.42 -2.24 1.66
N ALA A 59 -6.11 -2.07 1.73
CA ALA A 59 -5.23 -2.24 0.58
C ALA A 59 -5.10 -3.72 0.17
N ASP A 60 -5.07 -4.65 1.13
CA ASP A 60 -5.02 -6.11 0.88
C ASP A 60 -6.30 -6.60 0.17
N PHE A 61 -7.46 -6.11 0.60
CA PHE A 61 -8.74 -6.38 -0.03
C PHE A 61 -8.78 -5.85 -1.47
N LEU A 62 -8.36 -4.59 -1.69
CA LEU A 62 -8.33 -3.99 -3.02
C LEU A 62 -7.35 -4.71 -3.95
N ALA A 63 -6.19 -5.13 -3.46
CA ALA A 63 -5.22 -5.90 -4.22
C ALA A 63 -5.78 -7.29 -4.61
N SER A 64 -6.46 -7.95 -3.68
CA SER A 64 -7.12 -9.24 -3.93
C SER A 64 -8.25 -9.12 -4.95
N LEU A 65 -9.06 -8.07 -4.83
CA LEU A 65 -10.14 -7.76 -5.77
C LEU A 65 -9.59 -7.50 -7.17
N ALA A 66 -8.51 -6.73 -7.28
CA ALA A 66 -7.86 -6.46 -8.56
C ALA A 66 -7.26 -7.74 -9.19
N PHE A 67 -6.69 -8.62 -8.37
CA PHE A 67 -6.12 -9.90 -8.83
C PHE A 67 -7.20 -10.86 -9.37
N GLN A 68 -8.38 -10.86 -8.78
CA GLN A 68 -9.53 -11.69 -9.23
C GLN A 68 -10.28 -11.08 -10.43
N GLY A 69 -10.10 -9.78 -10.67
CA GLY A 69 -10.74 -9.05 -11.75
C GLY A 69 -10.15 -9.34 -13.13
N SER A 70 -10.79 -8.78 -14.15
CA SER A 70 -10.25 -8.76 -15.50
C SER A 70 -9.03 -7.84 -15.59
N PHE A 71 -8.08 -8.17 -16.45
CA PHE A 71 -6.97 -7.28 -16.77
C PHE A 71 -7.48 -5.91 -17.25
N GLY A 72 -6.93 -4.83 -16.68
CA GLY A 72 -7.32 -3.46 -16.98
C GLY A 72 -7.41 -2.60 -15.73
N VAL A 73 -8.18 -1.51 -15.83
CA VAL A 73 -8.45 -0.59 -14.72
C VAL A 73 -9.93 -0.65 -14.39
N SER A 74 -10.26 -0.96 -13.14
CA SER A 74 -11.63 -0.93 -12.62
C SER A 74 -11.79 0.26 -11.68
N ILE A 75 -12.78 1.11 -11.96
CA ILE A 75 -13.12 2.26 -11.13
C ILE A 75 -14.33 1.88 -10.26
N LEU A 76 -14.15 1.92 -8.95
CA LEU A 76 -15.23 1.69 -7.98
C LEU A 76 -15.85 3.04 -7.62
N SER A 77 -17.08 3.29 -8.06
CA SER A 77 -17.80 4.54 -7.73
C SER A 77 -18.16 4.63 -6.25
N ASN A 78 -18.36 3.49 -5.60
CA ASN A 78 -18.61 3.36 -4.16
C ASN A 78 -17.83 2.15 -3.62
N PRO A 79 -17.38 2.18 -2.35
CA PRO A 79 -16.84 0.98 -1.71
C PRO A 79 -17.92 -0.10 -1.62
N SER A 80 -17.54 -1.37 -1.77
CA SER A 80 -18.43 -2.49 -1.42
C SER A 80 -18.69 -2.50 0.09
N ASP A 81 -19.78 -3.14 0.54
CA ASP A 81 -20.11 -3.23 1.98
C ASP A 81 -18.93 -3.75 2.81
N HIS A 82 -18.18 -4.72 2.26
CA HIS A 82 -16.99 -5.24 2.93
C HIS A 82 -15.89 -4.18 3.05
N LEU A 83 -15.57 -3.47 1.98
CA LEU A 83 -14.56 -2.41 2.01
C LEU A 83 -15.00 -1.24 2.92
N HIS A 84 -16.29 -0.91 2.92
CA HIS A 84 -16.86 0.10 3.81
C HIS A 84 -16.61 -0.25 5.28
N ARG A 85 -16.89 -1.50 5.68
CA ARG A 85 -16.58 -1.99 7.02
C ARG A 85 -15.08 -1.89 7.34
N LEU A 86 -14.21 -2.29 6.42
CA LEU A 86 -12.76 -2.21 6.65
C LEU A 86 -12.29 -0.77 6.88
N ILE A 87 -12.87 0.19 6.15
CA ILE A 87 -12.57 1.62 6.33
C ILE A 87 -13.04 2.11 7.70
N GLU A 88 -14.27 1.76 8.11
CA GLU A 88 -14.79 2.13 9.44
C GLU A 88 -13.94 1.56 10.57
N GLU A 89 -13.51 0.30 10.45
CA GLU A 89 -12.63 -0.34 11.43
C GLU A 89 -11.24 0.32 11.51
N ASP A 90 -10.67 0.72 10.37
CA ASP A 90 -9.40 1.47 10.32
C ASP A 90 -9.53 2.85 10.97
N LEU A 91 -10.65 3.55 10.71
CA LEU A 91 -10.94 4.87 11.29
C LEU A 91 -11.04 4.86 12.82
N ILE A 92 -11.65 3.81 13.40
CA ILE A 92 -11.79 3.68 14.87
C ILE A 92 -10.60 2.94 15.51
N GLY A 93 -9.61 2.52 14.73
CA GLY A 93 -8.38 1.89 15.22
C GLY A 93 -8.58 0.46 15.74
N VAL A 94 -9.48 -0.33 15.13
CA VAL A 94 -9.67 -1.74 15.51
C VAL A 94 -8.36 -2.52 15.31
N ALA A 95 -7.81 -3.04 16.41
CA ALA A 95 -6.69 -3.96 16.35
C ALA A 95 -7.17 -5.36 15.97
N ARG A 96 -6.61 -5.92 14.90
CA ARG A 96 -6.89 -7.29 14.47
C ARG A 96 -5.76 -8.21 14.96
N PRO A 97 -6.07 -9.34 15.63
CA PRO A 97 -5.04 -10.27 16.08
C PRO A 97 -4.27 -10.85 14.89
N CYS A 98 -2.95 -10.94 15.00
CA CYS A 98 -2.16 -11.79 14.11
C CYS A 98 -2.57 -13.25 14.35
N ALA A 99 -3.21 -13.88 13.37
CA ALA A 99 -3.43 -15.32 13.41
C ALA A 99 -2.15 -16.02 12.96
N ILE A 100 -1.31 -16.42 13.91
CA ILE A 100 -0.23 -17.38 13.62
C ILE A 100 -0.91 -18.75 13.53
N VAL A 101 -1.20 -19.20 12.32
CA VAL A 101 -1.61 -20.59 12.10
C VAL A 101 -0.34 -21.43 12.18
N SER A 102 -0.19 -22.16 13.28
CA SER A 102 0.86 -23.17 13.51
C SER A 102 0.63 -24.42 12.67
#